data_AF-X1RQY0-F1
#
_entry.id   AF-X1RQY0-F1
#
_cell.length_a   1.000
_cell.length_b   1.000
_cell.length_c   1.000
_cell.angle_alpha   90.00
_cell.angle_beta   90.00
_cell.angle_gamma   90.00
#
_symmetry.space_group_name_H-M   'P 1'
#
loop_
_entity.id
_entity.type
_entity.pdbx_description
1 polymer ?
#
loop_
_entity_poly.entity_id
_entity_poly.type
_entity_poly.pdbx_seq_one_letter_code
_entity_poly.pdbx_strand_id
1 'polypeptide(L)' 'VNVVRDFTYTMENLFLIGRNGMHKYNNQDHSILTAMIVVENIRNGITIKDNIWSSNAEQDYHEEK' A
#
# COMPACT_ATOMS: atom_id res chain seq x y z
N VAL A 1 14.42 -1.15 4.69
CA VAL A 1 13.16 -0.43 4.36
C VAL A 1 12.70 0.51 5.47
N ASN A 2 12.93 0.18 6.75
CA ASN A 2 12.40 0.95 7.89
C ASN A 2 12.81 2.43 7.88
N VAL A 3 14.08 2.81 7.72
CA VAL A 3 14.50 4.23 7.75
C VAL A 3 13.72 5.12 6.76
N VAL A 4 13.59 4.70 5.50
CA VAL A 4 12.86 5.47 4.47
C VAL A 4 11.37 5.48 4.79
N ARG A 5 10.80 4.32 5.17
CA ARG A 5 9.39 4.22 5.55
C ARG A 5 9.07 5.13 6.73
N ASP A 6 9.83 5.05 7.80
CA ASP A 6 9.65 5.81 9.04
C ASP A 6 9.79 7.32 8.76
N PHE A 7 10.74 7.71 7.92
CA PHE A 7 10.86 9.09 7.45
C PHE A 7 9.59 9.54 6.69
N THR A 8 9.09 8.74 5.74
CA THR A 8 7.86 9.11 5.02
C THR A 8 6.60 9.08 5.88
N TYR A 9 6.60 8.34 6.99
CA TYR A 9 5.47 8.31 7.93
C TYR A 9 5.28 9.68 8.62
N THR A 10 6.30 10.53 8.69
CA THR A 10 6.17 11.90 9.21
C THR A 10 5.43 12.85 8.26
N MET A 11 5.12 12.40 7.04
CA MET A 11 4.41 13.17 6.02
C MET A 11 2.97 12.68 5.92
N GLU A 12 2.00 13.50 6.29
CA GLU A 12 0.59 13.10 6.29
C GLU A 12 0.00 12.92 4.88
N ASN A 13 0.49 13.69 3.91
CA ASN A 13 -0.01 13.74 2.53
C ASN A 13 0.83 12.94 1.52
N LEU A 14 1.76 12.08 1.99
CA LEU A 14 2.58 11.22 1.14
C LEU A 14 2.21 9.75 1.36
N PHE A 15 1.85 9.05 0.29
CA PHE A 15 1.54 7.62 0.31
C PHE A 15 2.47 6.87 -0.64
N LEU A 16 3.14 5.84 -0.12
CA LEU A 16 3.99 4.97 -0.92
C LEU A 16 3.20 3.74 -1.38
N ILE A 17 3.09 3.54 -2.68
CA ILE A 17 2.34 2.43 -3.29
C ILE A 17 3.15 1.71 -4.38
N GLY A 18 2.69 0.51 -4.75
CA GLY A 18 3.30 -0.29 -5.80
C GLY A 18 4.71 -0.79 -5.47
N ARG A 19 5.36 -1.42 -6.46
CA ARG A 19 6.66 -2.12 -6.28
C ARG A 19 7.74 -1.22 -5.69
N ASN A 20 7.94 -0.04 -6.28
CA ASN A 20 9.05 0.84 -5.91
C ASN A 20 8.75 1.67 -4.67
N GLY A 21 7.51 2.15 -4.51
CA GLY A 21 7.12 2.90 -3.32
C GLY A 21 7.17 2.03 -2.07
N MET A 22 6.67 0.79 -2.16
CA MET A 22 6.63 -0.11 -1.01
C MET A 22 7.90 -0.95 -0.85
N HIS A 23 8.79 -0.95 -1.84
CA HIS A 23 9.96 -1.84 -1.91
C HIS A 23 9.60 -3.31 -1.64
N LYS A 24 8.50 -3.76 -2.24
CA LYS A 24 8.00 -5.15 -2.17
C LYS A 24 7.85 -5.70 -3.60
N TYR A 25 8.04 -7.00 -3.75
CA TYR A 25 7.89 -7.68 -5.04
C TYR A 25 6.40 -7.99 -5.30
N ASN A 26 5.71 -7.03 -5.91
CA ASN A 26 4.24 -7.01 -6.02
C ASN A 26 3.81 -7.23 -7.48
N ASN A 27 2.83 -8.10 -7.76
CA ASN A 27 2.23 -8.15 -9.11
C ASN A 27 1.39 -6.88 -9.40
N GLN A 28 0.84 -6.79 -10.61
CA GLN A 28 0.06 -5.62 -11.03
C GLN A 28 -1.21 -5.47 -10.18
N ASP A 29 -1.89 -6.57 -9.85
CA ASP A 29 -3.10 -6.57 -9.03
C ASP A 29 -2.85 -5.98 -7.65
N HIS A 30 -1.73 -6.34 -7.02
CA HIS A 30 -1.32 -5.74 -5.76
C HIS A 30 -1.02 -4.23 -5.89
N SER A 31 -0.44 -3.80 -7.01
CA SER A 31 -0.19 -2.37 -7.25
C SER A 31 -1.50 -1.59 -7.42
N ILE A 32 -2.51 -2.19 -8.05
CA ILE A 32 -3.85 -1.59 -8.19
C ILE A 32 -4.58 -1.59 -6.84
N LEU A 33 -4.55 -2.70 -6.10
CA LEU A 33 -5.18 -2.83 -4.78
C LEU A 33 -4.67 -1.77 -3.79
N THR A 34 -3.35 -1.61 -3.70
CA THR A 34 -2.74 -0.61 -2.82
C THR A 34 -3.11 0.83 -3.22
N ALA A 35 -3.26 1.10 -4.52
CA ALA A 35 -3.77 2.38 -5.01
C ALA A 35 -5.23 2.62 -4.60
N MET A 36 -6.10 1.60 -4.71
CA MET A 36 -7.51 1.71 -4.29
C MET A 36 -7.64 2.00 -2.79
N ILE A 37 -6.84 1.35 -1.95
CA ILE A 37 -6.80 1.61 -0.50
C ILE A 37 -6.38 3.06 -0.22
N VAL A 38 -5.37 3.58 -0.93
CA VAL A 38 -4.95 4.99 -0.77
C VAL A 38 -6.06 5.95 -1.17
N VAL A 39 -6.76 5.71 -2.28
CA VAL A 39 -7.87 6.56 -2.71
C VAL A 39 -8.99 6.57 -1.67
N GLU A 40 -9.34 5.41 -1.11
CA GLU A 40 -10.33 5.28 -0.03
C GLU A 40 -9.89 6.05 1.22
N ASN A 41 -8.63 5.89 1.63
CA ASN A 41 -8.07 6.62 2.77
C ASN A 41 -8.18 8.14 2.57
N ILE A 42 -7.77 8.63 1.40
CA ILE A 42 -7.85 10.06 1.07
C ILE A 42 -9.30 10.55 1.11
N ARG A 43 -10.24 9.80 0.52
CA ARG A 43 -11.66 10.17 0.51
C ARG A 43 -12.25 10.27 1.93
N ASN A 44 -11.77 9.43 2.85
CA ASN A 44 -12.26 9.36 4.23
C ASN A 44 -11.41 10.20 5.22
N GLY A 45 -10.42 10.96 4.75
CA GLY A 45 -9.53 11.76 5.62
C GLY A 45 -8.60 10.93 6.51
N ILE A 46 -8.33 9.68 6.13
CA ILE A 46 -7.46 8.76 6.86
C ILE A 46 -6.01 8.97 6.42
N THR A 47 -5.15 9.42 7.34
CA THR A 47 -3.72 9.70 7.06
C THR A 47 -2.78 8.59 7.54
N ILE A 48 -3.31 7.65 8.33
CA ILE A 48 -2.58 6.43 8.73
C ILE A 48 -2.35 5.53 7.52
N LYS A 49 -1.20 4.85 7.51
CA LYS A 49 -0.70 4.14 6.31
C LYS A 49 -0.64 2.63 6.50
N ASP A 50 -0.92 2.13 7.69
CA ASP A 50 -0.68 0.73 8.06
C ASP A 50 -1.52 -0.26 7.26
N ASN A 51 -2.73 0.14 6.88
CA ASN A 51 -3.60 -0.67 6.03
C ASN A 51 -3.04 -0.89 4.61
N ILE A 52 -2.27 0.07 4.08
CA ILE A 52 -1.59 -0.06 2.79
C ILE A 52 -0.43 -1.07 2.90
N TRP A 53 0.29 -1.06 4.01
CA TRP A 53 1.45 -1.95 4.21
C TRP A 53 1.06 -3.37 4.61
N SER A 54 -0.11 -3.53 5.21
CA SER A 54 -0.65 -4.80 5.71
C SER A 54 -1.44 -5.58 4.67
N SER A 55 -1.72 -5.02 3.49
CA SER A 55 -2.40 -5.75 2.42
C SER A 55 -1.48 -6.83 1.85
N ASN A 56 -1.45 -8.00 2.48
CA ASN A 56 -0.80 -9.18 1.92
C ASN A 56 -1.73 -9.78 0.87
N ALA A 57 -1.45 -9.50 -0.40
CA ALA A 57 -2.11 -10.14 -1.55
C ALA A 57 -1.76 -11.64 -1.70
N GLU A 58 -1.06 -12.25 -0.73
CA GLU A 58 -0.82 -13.68 -0.71
C GLU A 58 -2.06 -14.49 -0.27
N GLN A 59 -3.11 -13.84 0.26
CA GLN A 59 -4.27 -14.56 0.79
C GLN A 59 -5.43 -14.80 -0.18
N ASP A 60 -5.52 -14.14 -1.34
CA ASP A 60 -6.68 -14.29 -2.25
C ASP A 60 -6.31 -14.24 -3.74
N TYR A 61 -5.34 -15.05 -4.16
CA TYR A 61 -5.26 -15.48 -5.56
C TYR A 61 -5.20 -17.01 -5.63
N HIS A 62 -6.21 -17.65 -5.05
CA HIS A 62 -6.75 -18.86 -5.67
C HIS A 62 -7.57 -18.39 -6.88
N GLU A 63 -6.90 -18.15 -8.01
CA GLU A 63 -7.59 -18.23 -9.29
C GLU A 63 -8.26 -19.61 -9.33
N GLU A 64 -9.59 -19.64 -9.14
CA GLU A 64 -10.38 -20.81 -9.49
C GLU A 64 -10.13 -21.09 -10.98
N LYS A 65 -9.60 -22.28 -11.24
CA LYS A 65 -9.33 -22.79 -12.57
C LYS A 65 -10.61 -23.17 -13.30
#